data_AF-A0AAU4XKH8-F1
#
_entry.id   AF-A0AAU4XKH8-F1
#
_cell.length_a   1.000
_cell.length_b   1.000
_cell.length_c   1.000
_cell.angle_alpha   90.00
_cell.angle_beta   90.00
_cell.angle_gamma   90.00
#
_symmetry.space_group_name_H-M   'P 1'
#
loop_
_entity.id
_entity.type
_entity.pdbx_description
1 polymer ?
#
loop_
_entity_poly.entity_id
_entity_poly.type
_entity_poly.pdbx_seq_one_letter_code
_entity_poly.pdbx_strand_id
1 'polypeptide(L)'
;MTDSLEIILRKGPASPDVLIELSNLHYISVSKPPEISGCFIDAISLIHLQKTPRPWPGDAAGRVRRCDGLPELAWLRVLGPTEADVMASIVTVCTAVSDDKASTDTTR
;
A
#
# COMPACT_ATOMS: atom_id res chain seq x y z
N MET A 1 6.94 9.45 -16.91
CA MET A 1 7.23 8.75 -15.64
C MET A 1 5.91 8.59 -14.94
N THR A 2 5.63 7.38 -14.48
CA THR A 2 4.37 7.05 -13.82
C THR A 2 4.67 6.99 -12.33
N ASP A 3 4.05 7.86 -11.53
CA ASP A 3 4.29 7.86 -10.09
C ASP A 3 3.83 6.52 -9.49
N SER A 4 4.69 5.92 -8.66
CA SER A 4 4.45 4.64 -7.99
C SER A 4 4.91 4.64 -6.54
N LEU A 5 4.32 3.77 -5.73
CA LEU A 5 4.68 3.51 -4.35
C LEU A 5 4.78 2.00 -4.13
N GLU A 6 5.83 1.59 -3.42
CA GLU A 6 6.00 0.21 -2.97
C GLU A 6 5.86 0.13 -1.45
N ILE A 7 5.11 -0.86 -0.98
CA ILE A 7 4.98 -1.21 0.43
C ILE A 7 5.39 -2.66 0.59
N ILE A 8 6.40 -2.88 1.43
CA ILE A 8 6.92 -4.21 1.73
C ILE A 8 6.52 -4.58 3.15
N LEU A 9 5.77 -5.66 3.30
CA LEU A 9 5.34 -6.21 4.58
C LEU A 9 6.24 -7.38 4.96
N ARG A 10 6.90 -7.27 6.11
CA ARG A 10 7.77 -8.31 6.66
C ARG A 10 7.31 -8.71 8.05
N LYS A 11 7.02 -9.99 8.24
CA LYS A 11 6.69 -10.56 9.56
C LYS A 11 7.90 -11.21 10.24
N GLY A 12 8.90 -11.60 9.44
CA GLY A 12 10.11 -12.29 9.90
C GLY A 12 10.49 -13.46 8.97
N PRO A 13 11.63 -14.12 9.20
CA PRO A 13 12.29 -15.01 8.25
C PRO A 13 11.53 -16.31 7.94
N ALA A 14 10.50 -16.62 8.72
CA ALA A 14 9.66 -17.81 8.52
C ALA A 14 8.41 -17.54 7.67
N SER A 15 8.13 -16.28 7.33
CA SER A 15 6.99 -15.87 6.51
C SER A 15 7.49 -15.21 5.23
N PRO A 16 6.82 -15.43 4.07
CA PRO A 16 7.18 -14.71 2.85
C PRO A 16 6.95 -13.22 3.03
N ASP A 17 7.76 -12.42 2.34
CA ASP A 17 7.55 -10.99 2.23
C ASP A 17 6.37 -10.73 1.30
N VAL A 18 5.55 -9.72 1.60
CA VAL A 18 4.47 -9.27 0.71
C VAL A 18 4.83 -7.91 0.16
N LEU A 19 4.93 -7.82 -1.17
CA LEU A 19 5.08 -6.56 -1.89
C LEU A 19 3.73 -6.11 -2.40
N ILE A 20 3.35 -4.88 -2.06
CA ILE A 20 2.20 -4.17 -2.61
C ILE A 20 2.72 -3.00 -3.42
N GLU A 21 2.57 -3.06 -4.73
CA GLU A 21 2.91 -1.97 -5.65
C GLU A 21 1.63 -1.21 -6.01
N LEU A 22 1.67 0.11 -5.89
CA LEU A 22 0.62 1.02 -6.34
C LEU A 22 1.16 1.90 -7.45
N SER A 23 0.55 1.85 -8.63
CA SER A 23 1.02 2.57 -9.82
C SER A 23 -0.07 3.52 -10.35
N ASN A 24 0.34 4.63 -10.95
CA ASN A 24 -0.52 5.77 -11.29
C ASN A 24 -1.18 6.36 -10.03
N LEU A 25 -0.35 6.89 -9.13
CA LEU A 25 -0.81 7.52 -7.89
C LEU A 25 -1.63 8.79 -8.18
N HIS A 26 -2.73 8.96 -7.44
CA HIS A 26 -3.56 10.17 -7.44
C HIS A 26 -3.52 10.89 -6.09
N TYR A 27 -3.21 10.15 -5.03
CA TYR A 27 -3.10 10.69 -3.68
C TYR A 27 -2.16 9.82 -2.85
N ILE A 28 -1.32 10.47 -2.06
CA ILE A 28 -0.49 9.85 -1.03
C ILE A 28 -0.50 10.74 0.21
N SER A 29 -0.76 10.13 1.35
CA SER A 29 -0.57 10.74 2.66
C SER A 29 0.04 9.71 3.60
N VAL A 30 1.10 10.12 4.29
CA VAL A 30 1.76 9.32 5.33
C VAL A 30 1.84 10.20 6.57
N SER A 31 1.24 9.77 7.68
CA SER A 31 1.09 10.61 8.88
C SER A 31 2.42 11.01 9.50
N LYS A 32 3.37 10.07 9.53
CA LYS A 32 4.77 10.29 9.89
C LYS A 32 5.64 9.18 9.29
N PRO A 33 6.94 9.42 9.05
CA PRO A 33 7.86 8.38 8.63
C PRO A 33 7.81 7.18 9.60
N PRO A 34 7.82 5.93 9.10
CA PRO A 34 7.86 4.76 9.97
C PRO A 34 9.15 4.77 10.78
N GLU A 35 9.02 4.73 12.10
CA GLU A 35 10.16 4.57 13.01
C GLU A 35 10.70 3.15 12.87
N ILE A 36 12.01 3.00 12.71
CA ILE A 36 12.67 1.70 12.46
C ILE A 36 12.43 0.71 13.63
N SER A 37 12.15 1.24 14.83
CA SER A 37 11.87 0.45 16.03
C SER A 37 10.40 0.55 16.42
N GLY A 38 9.70 -0.58 16.51
CA GLY A 38 8.34 -0.64 17.03
C GLY A 38 7.23 -0.29 16.04
N CYS A 39 7.51 -0.17 14.74
CA CYS A 39 6.47 -0.03 13.73
C CYS A 39 5.78 -1.39 13.50
N PHE A 40 4.51 -1.48 13.88
CA PHE A 40 3.62 -2.59 13.55
C PHE A 40 2.46 -2.08 12.72
N ILE A 41 1.72 -3.01 12.12
CA ILE A 41 0.53 -2.70 11.34
C ILE A 41 -0.66 -3.32 12.05
N ASP A 42 -1.60 -2.49 12.46
CA ASP A 42 -2.86 -2.92 13.08
C ASP A 42 -3.81 -3.46 12.03
N ALA A 43 -3.90 -2.78 10.89
CA ALA A 43 -4.76 -3.20 9.79
C ALA A 43 -4.27 -2.69 8.43
N ILE A 44 -4.54 -3.48 7.40
CA ILE A 44 -4.42 -3.06 6.00
C ILE A 44 -5.79 -3.29 5.35
N SER A 45 -6.28 -2.28 4.66
CA SER A 45 -7.54 -2.36 3.92
C SER A 45 -7.35 -1.86 2.51
N LEU A 46 -7.93 -2.57 1.54
CA LEU A 46 -7.97 -2.16 0.14
C LEU A 46 -9.42 -1.93 -0.25
N ILE A 47 -9.75 -0.71 -0.66
CA ILE A 47 -11.11 -0.29 -0.97
C ILE A 47 -11.20 0.08 -2.45
N HIS A 48 -12.12 -0.53 -3.19
CA HIS A 48 -12.40 -0.16 -4.58
C HIS A 48 -13.23 1.12 -4.64
N LEU A 49 -12.67 2.15 -5.26
CA LEU A 49 -13.30 3.43 -5.50
C LEU A 49 -13.86 3.47 -6.93
N GLN A 50 -15.16 3.22 -7.05
CA GLN A 50 -15.85 3.11 -8.34
C GLN A 50 -15.89 4.46 -9.09
N LYS A 51 -16.02 4.40 -10.42
CA LYS A 51 -16.26 5.58 -11.27
C LYS A 51 -17.54 6.33 -10.85
N THR A 52 -17.63 7.59 -11.28
CA THR A 52 -18.88 8.36 -11.20
C THR A 52 -20.01 7.60 -11.93
N PRO A 53 -21.27 7.74 -11.48
CA PRO A 53 -21.76 8.60 -10.41
C PRO A 53 -21.74 7.96 -9.01
N ARG A 54 -21.23 6.73 -8.85
CA ARG A 54 -21.36 6.00 -7.59
C ARG A 54 -20.60 6.69 -6.45
N PRO A 55 -21.20 6.90 -5.27
CA PRO A 55 -20.53 7.60 -4.17
C PRO A 55 -19.32 6.81 -3.68
N TRP A 56 -18.27 7.53 -3.30
CA TRP A 56 -17.15 6.96 -2.56
C TRP A 56 -17.48 6.96 -1.06
N PRO A 57 -16.78 6.17 -0.23
CA PRO A 57 -16.86 6.32 1.22
C PRO A 57 -16.61 7.77 1.65
N GLY A 58 -17.29 8.24 2.70
CA GLY A 58 -17.21 9.64 3.14
C GLY A 58 -15.78 10.12 3.38
N ASP A 59 -14.94 9.27 3.96
CA ASP A 59 -13.53 9.55 4.18
C ASP A 59 -12.74 9.70 2.86
N ALA A 60 -13.11 9.00 1.79
CA ALA A 60 -12.45 9.18 0.50
C ALA A 60 -12.86 10.50 -0.20
N ALA A 61 -14.02 11.05 0.16
CA ALA A 61 -14.54 12.28 -0.44
C ALA A 61 -13.69 13.49 -0.01
N GLY A 62 -13.09 14.17 -0.98
CA GLY A 62 -12.25 15.35 -0.74
C GLY A 62 -10.74 15.10 -0.80
N ARG A 63 -10.28 13.83 -0.78
CA ARG A 63 -8.85 13.48 -0.98
C ARG A 63 -8.43 13.58 -2.45
N VAL A 64 -9.32 13.19 -3.37
CA VAL A 64 -9.12 13.32 -4.83
C VAL A 64 -10.34 14.00 -5.43
N ARG A 65 -10.11 14.94 -6.37
CA ARG A 65 -11.19 15.58 -7.12
C ARG A 65 -11.83 14.55 -8.05
N ARG A 66 -13.13 14.29 -7.85
CA ARG A 66 -13.92 13.47 -8.77
C ARG A 66 -14.32 14.33 -9.98
N CYS A 67 -13.70 14.10 -11.12
CA CYS A 67 -14.04 14.74 -12.39
C CYS A 67 -14.32 13.69 -13.46
N ASP A 68 -14.99 14.11 -14.53
CA ASP A 68 -15.18 13.27 -15.70
C ASP A 68 -13.82 12.86 -16.26
N GLY A 69 -13.67 11.55 -16.53
CA GLY A 69 -12.41 10.96 -16.98
C GLY A 69 -11.52 10.38 -15.87
N LEU A 70 -11.84 10.58 -14.59
CA LEU A 70 -11.13 9.89 -13.51
C LEU A 70 -11.38 8.37 -13.61
N PRO A 71 -10.32 7.53 -13.65
CA PRO A 71 -10.50 6.08 -13.68
C PRO A 71 -11.04 5.57 -12.34
N GLU A 72 -11.36 4.27 -12.30
CA GLU A 72 -11.56 3.60 -11.02
C GLU A 72 -10.23 3.59 -10.27
N LEU A 73 -10.29 3.77 -8.96
CA LEU A 73 -9.11 3.78 -8.11
C LEU A 73 -9.21 2.67 -7.06
N ALA A 74 -8.07 2.25 -6.57
CA ALA A 74 -7.94 1.48 -5.35
C ALA A 74 -7.42 2.42 -4.26
N TRP A 75 -8.07 2.41 -3.10
CA TRP A 75 -7.63 3.13 -1.92
C TRP A 75 -7.07 2.13 -0.91
N LEU A 76 -5.75 2.15 -0.77
CA LEU A 76 -5.04 1.38 0.24
C LEU A 76 -4.93 2.22 1.51
N ARG A 77 -5.31 1.62 2.63
CA ARG A 77 -5.24 2.20 3.96
C ARG A 77 -4.39 1.30 4.85
N VAL A 78 -3.36 1.88 5.46
CA VAL A 78 -2.53 1.23 6.48
C VAL A 78 -2.79 1.95 7.79
N LEU A 79 -3.19 1.19 8.81
CA LEU A 79 -3.40 1.67 10.17
C LEU A 79 -2.33 1.09 11.10
N GLY A 80 -1.87 1.92 12.02
CA GLY A 80 -0.80 1.58 12.96
C GLY A 80 -0.20 2.84 13.58
N PRO A 81 0.97 2.73 14.25
CA PRO A 81 1.73 3.88 14.71
C PRO A 81 2.09 4.85 13.58
N THR A 82 2.23 4.32 12.35
CA THR A 82 2.32 5.09 11.11
C THR A 82 1.12 4.76 10.25
N GLU A 83 0.39 5.78 9.84
CA GLU A 83 -0.78 5.66 8.98
C GLU A 83 -0.42 6.07 7.55
N ALA A 84 -0.95 5.32 6.58
CA ALA A 84 -0.80 5.65 5.17
C ALA A 84 -2.14 5.52 4.44
N ASP A 85 -2.51 6.57 3.70
CA ASP A 85 -3.64 6.59 2.76
C ASP A 85 -3.10 6.80 1.35
N VAL A 86 -3.31 5.83 0.47
CA VAL A 86 -2.78 5.87 -0.91
C VAL A 86 -3.89 5.53 -1.89
N MET A 87 -4.12 6.38 -2.89
CA MET A 87 -5.08 6.12 -3.97
C MET A 87 -4.36 6.00 -5.31
N ALA A 88 -4.57 4.90 -6.01
CA ALA A 88 -3.89 4.58 -7.26
C ALA A 88 -4.83 3.88 -8.24
N SER A 89 -4.52 3.95 -9.54
CA SER A 89 -5.32 3.24 -10.56
C SER A 89 -5.01 1.74 -10.62
N ILE A 90 -3.81 1.33 -10.22
CA ILE A 90 -3.35 -0.07 -10.30
C ILE A 90 -2.77 -0.46 -8.95
N VAL A 91 -3.13 -1.67 -8.48
CA VAL A 91 -2.53 -2.31 -7.31
C VAL A 91 -2.10 -3.72 -7.70
N THR A 92 -0.83 -4.03 -7.50
CA THR A 92 -0.25 -5.34 -7.71
C THR A 92 0.20 -5.89 -6.35
N VAL A 93 -0.20 -7.13 -6.04
CA VAL A 93 0.19 -7.79 -4.79
C VAL A 93 0.96 -9.06 -5.14
N CYS A 94 2.20 -9.14 -4.66
CA CYS A 94 3.11 -10.26 -4.91
C CYS A 94 3.65 -10.79 -3.58
N THR A 95 3.82 -12.10 -3.49
CA THR A 95 4.58 -12.73 -2.41
C THR A 95 5.98 -13.07 -2.90
N ALA A 96 7.01 -12.58 -2.23
CA ALA A 96 8.39 -12.96 -2.47
C ALA A 96 8.85 -13.94 -1.38
N VAL A 97 9.69 -14.90 -1.75
CA VAL A 97 10.35 -15.75 -0.75
C VAL A 97 11.27 -14.85 0.06
N SER A 98 11.17 -14.91 1.39
CA SER A 98 11.99 -14.06 2.28
C SER A 98 13.47 -14.37 2.07
N ASP A 99 14.25 -13.37 1.65
CA ASP A 99 15.69 -13.49 1.39
C ASP A 99 16.51 -13.77 2.67
N ASP A 100 15.91 -13.67 3.86
CA ASP A 100 16.61 -13.97 5.13
C ASP A 100 17.08 -15.43 5.23
N LYS A 101 16.53 -16.35 4.43
CA LYS A 101 17.00 -17.74 4.33
C LYS A 101 18.23 -17.90 3.42
N ALA A 102 18.49 -16.95 2.53
CA ALA A 102 19.61 -17.02 1.58
C ALA A 102 20.98 -16.79 2.25
N SER A 103 21.01 -16.24 3.47
CA SER A 103 22.26 -15.92 4.18
C SER A 103 22.84 -17.06 5.03
N THR A 104 22.26 -18.26 5.02
CA THR A 104 22.74 -19.40 5.84
C THR A 104 23.49 -20.49 5.07
N ASP A 105 23.71 -20.35 3.77
CA ASP A 105 24.55 -21.29 3.01
C ASP A 105 25.97 -20.73 2.82
N THR A 106 26.70 -20.64 3.92
CA THR A 106 28.17 -20.53 3.88
C THR A 106 28.71 -21.28 5.09
N THR A 107 28.88 -22.59 4.95
CA THR A 107 30.04 -23.37 5.44
C THR A 107 29.81 -24.83 5.06
N ARG A 108 30.48 -25.30 4.00
CA ARG A 108 30.95 -26.67 3.94
C ARG A 108 32.26 -26.76 3.18
#